data_AF-A0A7X2MZQ2-F1
#
_entry.id   AF-A0A7X2MZQ2-F1
#
_cell.length_a   1.000
_cell.length_b   1.000
_cell.length_c   1.000
_cell.angle_alpha   90.00
_cell.angle_beta   90.00
_cell.angle_gamma   90.00
#
_symmetry.space_group_name_H-M   'P 1'
#
loop_
_entity.id
_entity.type
_entity.pdbx_description
1 polymer ?
#
loop_
_entity_poly.entity_id
_entity_poly.type
_entity_poly.pdbx_seq_one_letter_code
_entity_poly.pdbx_strand_id
1 'polypeptide(L)'
;MIQNSIIVILAMMILALSIALALLIRRYARFKNNYDKVIVRDKIRSDYIIIISHEPRTPLNIIVNSAKLLKEYLSNNDKMDKQYVIDKSEYIVNNSSRLLKTINNSIDAAMFEAGLGMYITYNLIKIHGGDMTVESELK
;
A
#
# COMPACT_ATOMS: atom_id res chain seq x y z
N MET A 1 56.32 33.22 22.11
CA MET A 1 55.90 32.69 20.79
C MET A 1 55.28 31.30 20.90
N ILE A 2 55.94 30.33 21.53
CA ILE A 2 55.45 28.94 21.67
C ILE A 2 54.08 28.83 22.37
N GLN A 3 53.87 29.56 23.46
CA GLN A 3 52.61 29.53 24.21
C GLN A 3 51.40 30.00 23.40
N ASN A 4 51.56 31.02 22.55
CA ASN A 4 50.51 31.51 21.66
C ASN A 4 50.16 30.47 20.58
N SER A 5 51.16 29.76 20.06
CA SER A 5 50.94 28.67 19.09
C SER A 5 50.15 27.51 19.69
N ILE A 6 50.40 27.15 20.96
CA ILE A 6 49.66 26.07 21.65
C ILE A 6 48.18 26.43 21.82
N ILE A 7 47.89 27.66 22.25
CA ILE A 7 46.51 28.13 22.45
C ILE A 7 45.73 28.08 21.12
N VAL A 8 46.36 28.51 20.03
CA VAL A 8 45.76 28.51 18.69
C VAL A 8 45.44 27.07 18.22
N ILE A 9 46.32 26.10 18.47
CA ILE A 9 46.08 24.68 18.16
C ILE A 9 44.91 24.11 18.96
N LEU A 10 44.85 24.38 20.27
CA LEU A 10 43.76 23.92 21.12
C LEU A 10 42.41 24.50 20.69
N ALA A 11 42.36 25.79 20.34
CA ALA A 11 41.15 26.43 19.82
C ALA A 11 40.67 25.77 18.52
N MET A 12 41.59 25.46 17.59
CA MET A 12 41.26 24.73 16.36
C MET A 12 40.75 23.31 16.64
N MET A 13 41.32 22.59 17.60
CA MET A 13 40.84 21.26 17.98
C MET A 13 39.43 21.30 18.57
N ILE A 14 39.14 22.27 19.45
CA ILE A 14 37.82 22.46 20.04
C ILE A 14 36.79 22.81 18.94
N LEU A 15 37.17 23.67 18.00
CA LEU A 15 36.31 24.02 16.87
C LEU A 15 36.03 22.79 16.00
N ALA A 16 37.05 22.00 15.65
CA ALA A 16 36.88 20.77 14.88
C ALA A 16 35.97 19.76 15.60
N LEU A 17 36.14 19.59 16.91
CA LEU A 17 35.33 18.69 17.73
C LEU A 17 33.85 19.12 17.77
N SER A 18 33.59 20.43 17.94
CA SER A 18 32.22 20.96 17.96
C SER A 18 31.50 20.78 16.62
N ILE A 19 32.21 20.98 15.50
CA ILE A 19 31.69 20.71 14.15
C ILE A 19 31.38 19.22 13.98
N ALA A 20 32.30 18.33 14.37
CA ALA A 20 32.11 16.88 14.28
C ALA A 20 30.88 16.42 15.09
N LEU A 21 30.70 16.95 16.30
CA LEU A 21 29.54 16.68 17.15
C LEU A 21 28.23 17.14 16.49
N ALA A 22 28.20 18.35 15.93
CA ALA A 22 27.03 18.87 15.22
C ALA A 22 26.66 17.99 14.00
N LEU A 23 27.65 17.48 13.26
CA LEU A 23 27.43 16.56 12.15
C LEU A 23 26.88 15.21 12.60
N LEU A 24 27.36 14.66 13.72
CA LEU A 24 26.85 13.42 14.31
C LEU A 24 25.39 13.56 14.73
N ILE A 25 25.02 14.65 15.40
CA ILE A 25 23.64 14.93 15.80
C ILE A 25 22.73 15.02 14.56
N ARG A 26 23.16 15.74 13.52
CA ARG A 26 22.40 15.83 12.25
C ARG A 26 22.27 14.48 11.54
N ARG A 27 23.31 13.64 11.56
CA ARG A 27 23.26 12.28 11.00
C ARG A 27 22.28 11.41 11.79
N TYR A 28 22.34 11.46 13.12
CA TYR A 28 21.43 10.73 13.99
C TYR A 28 19.97 11.14 13.77
N ALA A 29 19.68 12.45 13.68
CA ALA A 29 18.35 12.95 13.40
C ALA A 29 17.81 12.48 12.04
N ARG A 30 18.64 12.52 10.98
CA ARG A 30 18.28 11.99 9.65
C ARG A 30 18.06 10.48 9.68
N PHE A 31 18.93 9.75 10.36
CA PHE A 31 18.81 8.31 10.50
C PHE A 31 17.50 7.94 11.19
N LYS A 32 17.18 8.59 12.31
CA LYS A 32 15.91 8.40 13.02
C LYS A 32 14.70 8.70 12.14
N ASN A 33 14.68 9.84 11.45
CA ASN A 33 13.57 10.20 10.56
C ASN A 33 13.38 9.18 9.42
N ASN A 34 14.47 8.72 8.79
CA ASN A 34 14.40 7.70 7.75
C ASN A 34 13.94 6.35 8.32
N TYR A 35 14.40 5.99 9.52
CA TYR A 35 13.99 4.77 10.20
C TYR A 35 12.49 4.79 10.53
N ASP A 36 11.98 5.90 11.05
CA ASP A 36 10.56 6.09 11.32
C ASP A 36 9.73 6.00 10.02
N LYS A 37 10.19 6.61 8.92
CA LYS A 37 9.55 6.48 7.59
C LYS A 37 9.52 5.04 7.09
N VAL A 38 10.59 4.29 7.27
CA VAL A 38 10.66 2.87 6.88
C VAL A 38 9.67 2.05 7.71
N ILE A 39 9.62 2.25 9.04
CA ILE A 39 8.66 1.55 9.91
C ILE A 39 7.23 1.84 9.49
N VAL A 40 6.89 3.12 9.25
CA VAL A 40 5.55 3.52 8.82
C VAL A 40 5.20 2.84 7.49
N ARG A 41 6.12 2.84 6.52
CA ARG A 41 5.92 2.16 5.24
C ARG A 41 5.72 0.66 5.40
N ASP A 42 6.56 0.00 6.20
CA ASP A 42 6.47 -1.44 6.42
C ASP A 42 5.18 -1.84 7.14
N LYS A 43 4.70 -1.00 8.07
CA LYS A 43 3.40 -1.17 8.71
C LYS A 43 2.26 -1.06 7.71
N ILE A 44 2.23 0.01 6.89
CA ILE A 44 1.21 0.18 5.84
C ILE A 44 1.21 -1.01 4.89
N ARG A 45 2.39 -1.48 4.48
CA ARG A 45 2.53 -2.66 3.61
C ARG A 45 1.99 -3.92 4.28
N SER A 46 2.27 -4.13 5.56
CA SER A 46 1.78 -5.28 6.32
C SER A 46 0.27 -5.25 6.47
N ASP A 47 -0.30 -4.11 6.85
CA ASP A 47 -1.74 -3.89 6.98
C ASP A 47 -2.44 -4.12 5.63
N TYR A 48 -1.83 -3.66 4.54
CA TYR A 48 -2.33 -3.90 3.19
C TYR A 48 -2.35 -5.40 2.82
N ILE A 49 -1.28 -6.14 3.12
CA ILE A 49 -1.23 -7.60 2.88
C ILE A 49 -2.32 -8.35 3.66
N ILE A 50 -2.63 -7.89 4.88
CA ILE A 50 -3.73 -8.44 5.69
C ILE A 50 -5.06 -8.17 4.97
N ILE A 51 -5.32 -6.94 4.53
CA ILE A 51 -6.57 -6.55 3.86
C ILE A 51 -6.79 -7.38 2.59
N ILE A 52 -5.81 -7.45 1.68
CA ILE A 52 -5.94 -8.21 0.42
C ILE A 52 -6.16 -9.71 0.65
N SER A 53 -5.72 -10.23 1.79
CA SER A 53 -5.87 -11.65 2.15
C SER A 53 -7.21 -11.95 2.81
N HIS A 54 -7.81 -10.96 3.47
CA HIS A 54 -9.01 -11.13 4.28
C HIS A 54 -10.29 -10.70 3.56
N GLU A 55 -10.26 -9.59 2.80
CA GLU A 55 -11.45 -9.11 2.09
C GLU A 55 -12.02 -10.11 1.08
N PRO A 56 -11.20 -10.83 0.27
CA PRO A 56 -11.71 -11.83 -0.67
C PRO A 56 -12.41 -13.02 -0.02
N ARG A 57 -12.07 -13.36 1.24
CA ARG A 57 -12.58 -14.56 1.92
C ARG A 57 -14.08 -14.51 2.11
N THR A 58 -14.63 -13.34 2.44
CA THR A 58 -16.06 -13.16 2.69
C THR A 58 -16.91 -13.41 1.44
N PRO A 59 -16.73 -12.71 0.31
CA PRO A 59 -17.50 -12.98 -0.90
C PRO A 59 -17.24 -14.39 -1.44
N LEU A 60 -16.01 -14.92 -1.33
CA LEU A 60 -15.69 -16.29 -1.72
C LEU A 60 -16.49 -17.32 -0.91
N ASN A 61 -16.55 -17.17 0.41
CA ASN A 61 -17.31 -18.07 1.29
C ASN A 61 -18.81 -18.04 0.96
N ILE A 62 -19.36 -16.87 0.64
CA ILE A 62 -20.77 -16.74 0.25
C ILE A 62 -21.02 -17.46 -1.08
N ILE A 63 -20.14 -17.34 -2.07
CA ILE A 63 -20.22 -18.05 -3.35
C ILE A 63 -20.21 -19.55 -3.13
N VAL A 64 -19.21 -20.06 -2.40
CA VAL A 64 -19.05 -21.50 -2.14
C VAL A 64 -20.24 -22.06 -1.38
N ASN A 65 -20.72 -21.38 -0.35
CA ASN A 65 -21.86 -21.86 0.43
C ASN A 65 -23.17 -21.79 -0.35
N SER A 66 -23.39 -20.74 -1.15
CA SER A 66 -24.57 -20.63 -2.02
C SER A 66 -24.58 -21.75 -3.06
N ALA A 67 -23.42 -22.06 -3.65
CA ALA A 67 -23.28 -23.16 -4.59
C ALA A 67 -23.48 -24.54 -3.93
N LYS A 68 -22.97 -24.75 -2.71
CA LYS A 68 -23.20 -26.00 -1.94
C LYS A 68 -24.68 -26.20 -1.62
N LEU A 69 -25.35 -25.16 -1.11
CA LEU A 69 -26.77 -25.19 -0.81
C LEU A 69 -27.60 -25.47 -2.07
N LEU A 70 -27.23 -24.84 -3.19
CA LEU A 70 -27.89 -25.09 -4.48
C LEU A 70 -27.70 -26.54 -4.95
N LYS A 71 -26.49 -27.09 -4.84
CA LYS A 71 -26.19 -28.48 -5.18
C LYS A 71 -27.00 -29.46 -4.33
N GLU A 72 -27.04 -29.24 -3.02
CA GLU A 72 -27.81 -30.07 -2.09
C GLU A 72 -29.31 -30.00 -2.38
N TYR A 73 -29.82 -28.79 -2.60
CA TYR A 73 -31.22 -28.55 -2.96
C TYR A 73 -31.64 -29.32 -4.22
N LEU A 74 -30.82 -29.25 -5.28
CA LEU A 74 -31.07 -29.94 -6.55
C LEU A 74 -30.93 -31.46 -6.47
N SER A 75 -30.17 -31.98 -5.48
CA SER A 75 -29.96 -33.43 -5.31
C SER A 75 -31.08 -34.10 -4.50
N ASN A 76 -31.74 -33.35 -3.62
CA ASN A 76 -32.64 -33.92 -2.61
C ASN A 76 -34.13 -33.58 -2.83
N ASN A 77 -34.48 -32.70 -3.79
CA ASN A 77 -35.86 -32.29 -4.04
C ASN A 77 -36.38 -32.74 -5.40
N ASP A 78 -37.45 -33.54 -5.40
CA ASP A 78 -38.17 -33.96 -6.61
C ASP A 78 -38.96 -32.81 -7.26
N LYS A 79 -39.29 -31.76 -6.49
CA LYS A 79 -39.97 -30.56 -6.97
C LYS A 79 -39.07 -29.34 -6.83
N MET A 80 -38.68 -28.79 -7.98
CA MET A 80 -37.83 -27.60 -8.07
C MET A 80 -38.62 -26.32 -7.78
N ASP A 81 -38.24 -25.62 -6.71
CA ASP A 81 -38.58 -24.23 -6.47
C ASP A 81 -37.63 -23.34 -7.28
N LYS A 82 -38.17 -22.76 -8.35
CA LYS A 82 -37.41 -21.87 -9.23
C LYS A 82 -36.94 -20.61 -8.51
N GLN A 83 -37.69 -20.10 -7.54
CA GLN A 83 -37.32 -18.86 -6.85
C GLN A 83 -36.08 -19.09 -5.98
N TYR A 84 -36.04 -20.20 -5.24
CA TYR A 84 -34.85 -20.58 -4.46
C TYR A 84 -33.58 -20.68 -5.33
N VAL A 85 -33.70 -21.29 -6.50
CA VAL A 85 -32.58 -21.43 -7.46
C VAL A 85 -32.11 -20.07 -7.96
N ILE A 86 -33.04 -19.18 -8.30
CA ILE A 86 -32.74 -17.81 -8.73
C ILE A 86 -32.02 -17.05 -7.61
N ASP A 87 -32.55 -17.08 -6.39
CA ASP A 87 -31.98 -16.37 -5.24
C ASP A 87 -30.54 -16.82 -4.95
N LYS A 88 -30.29 -18.13 -4.92
CA LYS A 88 -28.93 -18.68 -4.71
C LYS A 88 -27.99 -18.33 -5.85
N SER A 89 -28.48 -18.34 -7.09
CA SER A 89 -27.68 -17.93 -8.25
C SER A 89 -27.34 -16.44 -8.20
N GLU A 90 -28.26 -15.60 -7.75
CA GLU A 90 -28.03 -14.17 -7.56
C GLU A 90 -26.98 -13.90 -6.47
N TYR A 91 -27.03 -14.63 -5.35
CA TYR A 91 -25.96 -14.56 -4.34
C TYR A 91 -24.59 -14.90 -4.92
N ILE A 92 -24.49 -15.91 -5.78
CA ILE A 92 -23.24 -16.28 -6.44
C ILE A 92 -22.76 -15.16 -7.36
N VAL A 93 -23.62 -14.64 -8.24
CA VAL A 93 -23.27 -13.59 -9.21
C VAL A 93 -22.85 -12.31 -8.49
N ASN A 94 -23.64 -11.82 -7.53
CA ASN A 94 -23.38 -10.58 -6.83
C ASN A 94 -22.07 -10.64 -6.03
N ASN A 95 -21.79 -11.77 -5.36
CA ASN A 95 -20.55 -11.91 -4.62
C ASN A 95 -19.34 -12.17 -5.53
N SER A 96 -19.52 -12.78 -6.70
CA SER A 96 -18.46 -12.89 -7.71
C SER A 96 -18.05 -11.53 -8.24
N SER A 97 -19.03 -10.65 -8.53
CA SER A 97 -18.77 -9.27 -8.93
C SER A 97 -18.09 -8.46 -7.84
N ARG A 98 -18.49 -8.63 -6.57
CA ARG A 98 -17.82 -8.00 -5.42
C ARG A 98 -16.37 -8.47 -5.28
N LEU A 99 -16.15 -9.78 -5.36
CA LEU A 99 -14.81 -10.37 -5.30
C LEU A 99 -13.91 -9.82 -6.41
N LEU A 100 -14.42 -9.76 -7.65
CA LEU A 100 -13.67 -9.20 -8.77
C LEU A 100 -13.29 -7.73 -8.53
N LYS A 101 -14.20 -6.92 -7.99
CA LYS A 101 -13.91 -5.54 -7.63
C LYS A 101 -12.80 -5.44 -6.57
N THR A 102 -12.84 -6.27 -5.53
CA THR A 102 -11.78 -6.32 -4.50
C THR A 102 -10.43 -6.70 -5.09
N ILE A 103 -10.40 -7.68 -6.01
CA ILE A 103 -9.17 -8.08 -6.70
C ILE A 103 -8.63 -6.93 -7.56
N ASN A 104 -9.47 -6.29 -8.36
CA ASN A 104 -9.06 -5.16 -9.20
C ASN A 104 -8.51 -4.00 -8.37
N ASN A 105 -9.20 -3.62 -7.30
CA ASN A 105 -8.71 -2.59 -6.37
C ASN A 105 -7.32 -2.94 -5.80
N SER A 106 -7.06 -4.23 -5.54
CA SER A 106 -5.75 -4.68 -5.03
C SER A 106 -4.65 -4.60 -6.11
N ILE A 107 -4.99 -4.87 -7.36
CA ILE A 107 -4.08 -4.72 -8.50
C ILE A 107 -3.77 -3.23 -8.72
N ASP A 108 -4.80 -2.39 -8.71
CA ASP A 108 -4.67 -0.94 -8.90
C ASP A 108 -3.78 -0.31 -7.82
N ALA A 109 -3.98 -0.70 -6.55
CA ALA A 109 -3.13 -0.24 -5.46
C ALA A 109 -1.68 -0.69 -5.60
N ALA A 110 -1.43 -1.94 -6.04
CA ALA A 110 -0.07 -2.42 -6.30
C ALA A 110 0.60 -1.67 -7.47
N MET A 111 -0.14 -1.36 -8.54
CA MET A 111 0.35 -0.56 -9.66
C MET A 111 0.67 0.89 -9.24
N PHE A 112 -0.11 1.45 -8.32
CA PHE A 112 0.17 2.76 -7.74
C PHE A 112 1.45 2.75 -6.88
N GLU A 113 1.61 1.75 -5.99
CA GLU A 113 2.80 1.62 -5.13
C GLU A 113 4.09 1.41 -5.96
N ALA A 114 4.00 0.72 -7.09
CA ALA A 114 5.11 0.54 -8.03
C ALA A 114 5.49 1.81 -8.81
N GLY A 115 4.79 2.93 -8.61
CA GLY A 115 5.02 4.19 -9.35
C GLY A 115 4.52 4.16 -10.80
N LEU A 116 3.89 3.07 -11.22
CA LEU A 116 3.38 2.90 -12.58
C LEU A 116 2.07 3.67 -12.80
N GLY A 117 1.27 3.88 -11.75
CA GLY A 117 0.02 4.63 -11.84
C GLY A 117 0.21 6.03 -12.43
N MET A 118 1.24 6.74 -11.98
CA MET A 118 1.56 8.09 -12.48
C MET A 118 2.00 8.09 -13.95
N TYR A 119 2.79 7.11 -14.36
CA TYR A 119 3.20 6.93 -15.76
C TYR A 119 2.01 6.63 -16.68
N ILE A 120 1.07 5.80 -16.23
CA ILE A 120 -0.15 5.48 -16.99
C ILE A 120 -1.05 6.71 -17.10
N THR A 121 -1.28 7.45 -16.00
CA THR A 121 -2.09 8.66 -16.01
C THR A 121 -1.50 9.74 -16.91
N TYR A 122 -0.18 9.93 -16.89
CA TYR A 122 0.50 10.84 -17.82
C TYR A 122 0.23 10.50 -19.29
N ASN A 123 0.37 9.21 -19.66
CA ASN A 123 0.14 8.77 -21.04
C ASN A 123 -1.34 8.93 -21.45
N LEU A 124 -2.28 8.62 -20.56
CA LEU A 124 -3.72 8.81 -20.80
C LEU A 124 -4.07 10.26 -21.11
N ILE A 125 -3.59 11.21 -20.28
CA ILE A 125 -3.85 12.64 -20.48
C ILE A 125 -3.26 13.13 -21.81
N LYS A 126 -2.03 12.70 -22.12
CA LYS A 126 -1.35 13.07 -23.37
C LYS A 126 -2.08 12.54 -24.63
N ILE A 127 -2.62 11.32 -24.58
CA ILE A 127 -3.40 10.74 -25.69
C ILE A 127 -4.68 11.55 -25.96
N HIS A 128 -5.26 12.15 -24.93
CA HIS A 128 -6.47 12.97 -25.03
C HIS A 128 -6.16 14.46 -25.26
N GLY A 129 -4.91 14.81 -25.56
CA GLY A 129 -4.48 16.19 -25.82
C GLY A 129 -4.42 17.10 -24.59
N GLY A 130 -4.51 16.55 -23.39
CA GLY A 130 -4.32 17.28 -22.15
C GLY A 130 -2.84 17.41 -21.76
N ASP A 131 -2.57 18.27 -20.79
CA ASP A 131 -1.25 18.43 -20.17
C ASP A 131 -1.33 18.15 -18.66
N MET A 132 -0.25 17.65 -18.07
CA MET A 132 -0.17 17.30 -16.66
C MET A 132 1.10 17.90 -16.05
N THR A 133 0.92 18.72 -15.02
CA THR A 133 2.01 19.15 -14.13
C THR A 133 2.00 18.32 -12.86
N VAL A 134 3.20 18.03 -12.34
CA VAL A 134 3.39 17.24 -11.14
C VAL A 134 4.18 18.09 -10.16
N GLU A 135 3.59 18.36 -9.00
CA GLU A 135 4.29 18.99 -7.88
C GLU A 135 4.67 17.93 -6.86
N SER A 136 5.96 17.86 -6.52
CA SER A 136 6.45 17.02 -5.44
C SER A 136 6.32 17.77 -4.12
N GLU A 137 5.60 17.19 -3.15
CA GLU A 137 5.58 17.69 -1.77
C GLU A 137 6.92 17.47 -1.04
N LEU A 138 7.79 16.63 -1.58
CA LEU A 138 9.15 16.43 -1.07
C LEU A 138 10.09 17.45 -1.74
N LYS A 139 10.42 18.51 -0.99
CA LYS A 139 11.62 19.35 -1.14
C LYS A 139 12.79 18.77 -0.36
#